data_AF-A0A7V0Z9K8-F1
#
_entry.id   AF-A0A7V0Z9K8-F1
#
_cell.length_a   1.000
_cell.length_b   1.000
_cell.length_c   1.000
_cell.angle_alpha   90.00
_cell.angle_beta   90.00
_cell.angle_gamma   90.00
#
_symmetry.space_group_name_H-M   'P 1'
#
loop_
_entity.id
_entity.type
_entity.pdbx_description
1 polymer ?
#
loop_
_entity_poly.entity_id
_entity_poly.type
_entity_poly.pdbx_seq_one_letter_code
_entity_poly.pdbx_strand_id
1 'polypeptide(L)'
;MPLPLRENIYRARNLPRTDAVLMGRAELLRPEDRDLVEAVLIHSQPTAAVGRMMNVDPRAIRKRLHRLGRHMTSRRFLDAVRALPYLSEEKAELARLHFCQGMAQRQLAERLGMSNHAIRRELDRVSAEISAIGRMRHSVRAPVGRA
;
A
#
# COMPACT_ATOMS: atom_id res chain seq x y z
N MET A 1 26.40 15.76 12.77
CA MET A 1 25.98 15.87 11.36
C MET A 1 24.53 15.44 11.25
N PRO A 2 23.56 16.35 11.06
CA PRO A 2 22.19 15.94 10.78
C PRO A 2 22.17 15.21 9.44
N LEU A 3 21.69 13.96 9.44
CA LEU A 3 21.54 13.19 8.21
C LEU A 3 20.64 13.97 7.24
N PRO A 4 20.92 13.96 5.92
CA PRO A 4 20.02 14.54 4.93
C PRO A 4 18.61 13.98 5.16
N LEU A 5 17.59 14.84 5.08
CA LEU A 5 16.17 14.52 5.37
C LEU A 5 15.70 13.18 4.75
N ARG A 6 16.27 12.81 3.60
CA ARG A 6 16.10 11.49 2.95
C ARG A 6 16.43 10.32 3.88
N GLU A 7 17.63 10.25 4.46
CA GLU A 7 18.06 9.11 5.28
C GLU A 7 17.26 8.97 6.58
N ASN A 8 16.87 10.09 7.20
CA ASN A 8 16.08 10.07 8.43
C ASN A 8 14.66 9.54 8.21
N ILE A 9 14.03 9.88 7.09
CA ILE A 9 12.68 9.37 6.76
C ILE A 9 12.74 7.89 6.40
N TYR A 10 13.74 7.46 5.61
CA TYR A 10 13.89 6.06 5.22
C TYR A 10 14.23 5.15 6.42
N ARG A 11 15.20 5.53 7.27
CA ARG A 11 15.61 4.72 8.44
C ARG A 11 14.53 4.65 9.51
N ALA A 12 13.83 5.76 9.79
CA ALA A 12 12.79 5.75 10.83
C ALA A 12 11.54 4.96 10.43
N ARG A 13 11.36 4.59 9.15
CA ARG A 13 10.06 4.11 8.65
C ARG A 13 10.10 2.78 7.91
N ASN A 14 11.23 2.06 7.91
CA ASN A 14 11.40 0.78 7.20
C ASN A 14 10.90 0.82 5.74
N LEU A 15 11.01 2.00 5.11
CA LEU A 15 10.65 2.17 3.71
C LEU A 15 11.77 1.58 2.84
N PRO A 16 11.44 1.02 1.67
CA PRO A 16 12.46 0.57 0.74
C PRO A 16 13.40 1.72 0.40
N ARG A 17 14.70 1.42 0.32
CA ARG A 17 15.74 2.43 0.02
C ARG A 17 15.74 2.89 -1.44
N THR A 18 15.07 2.14 -2.31
CA THR A 18 15.02 2.42 -3.75
C THR A 18 13.74 3.16 -4.10
N ASP A 19 13.87 4.36 -4.66
CA ASP A 19 12.75 5.19 -5.08
C ASP A 19 11.82 4.44 -6.05
N ALA A 20 12.36 3.60 -6.95
CA ALA A 20 11.57 2.77 -7.87
C ALA A 20 10.62 1.79 -7.16
N VAL A 21 11.06 1.16 -6.06
CA VAL A 21 10.22 0.24 -5.29
C VAL A 21 9.15 1.02 -4.52
N LEU A 22 9.47 2.22 -4.04
CA LEU A 22 8.51 3.08 -3.39
C LEU A 22 7.44 3.56 -4.39
N MET A 23 7.86 3.97 -5.59
CA MET A 23 6.96 4.41 -6.65
C MET A 23 6.00 3.30 -7.08
N GLY A 24 6.52 2.09 -7.35
CA GLY A 24 5.65 0.95 -7.72
C GLY A 24 4.64 0.57 -6.63
N ARG A 25 4.90 0.88 -5.36
CA ARG A 25 3.90 0.74 -4.28
C ARG A 25 2.94 1.92 -4.25
N ALA A 26 3.43 3.13 -4.49
CA ALA A 26 2.63 4.35 -4.51
C ALA A 26 1.58 4.32 -5.64
N GLU A 27 1.91 3.73 -6.79
CA GLU A 27 0.99 3.53 -7.92
C GLU A 27 -0.28 2.73 -7.56
N LEU A 28 -0.23 1.93 -6.49
CA LEU A 28 -1.35 1.12 -6.01
C LEU A 28 -2.21 1.84 -4.95
N LEU A 29 -1.79 3.03 -4.52
CA LEU A 29 -2.57 3.88 -3.62
C LEU A 29 -3.67 4.63 -4.38
N ARG A 30 -4.50 5.35 -3.64
CA ARG A 30 -5.43 6.32 -4.24
C ARG A 30 -4.61 7.43 -4.92
N PRO A 31 -5.11 8.05 -6.01
CA PRO A 31 -4.38 9.11 -6.72
C PRO A 31 -3.84 10.20 -5.78
N GLU A 32 -4.68 10.72 -4.88
CA GLU A 32 -4.27 11.74 -3.90
C GLU A 32 -3.15 11.29 -2.95
N ASP A 33 -3.16 10.01 -2.57
CA ASP A 33 -2.16 9.44 -1.67
C ASP A 33 -0.85 9.15 -2.40
N ARG A 34 -0.94 8.70 -3.66
CA ARG A 34 0.19 8.52 -4.57
C ARG A 34 0.91 9.84 -4.79
N ASP A 35 0.18 10.86 -5.22
CA ASP A 35 0.74 12.17 -5.55
C ASP A 35 1.39 12.81 -4.31
N LEU A 36 0.81 12.60 -3.11
CA LEU A 36 1.40 13.04 -1.85
C LEU A 36 2.71 12.29 -1.51
N VAL A 37 2.74 10.98 -1.72
CA VAL A 37 3.94 10.15 -1.52
C VAL A 37 5.04 10.55 -2.50
N GLU A 38 4.69 10.74 -3.76
CA GLU A 38 5.61 11.18 -4.83
C GLU A 38 6.21 12.55 -4.52
N ALA A 39 5.37 13.54 -4.24
CA ALA A 39 5.81 14.90 -3.91
C ALA A 39 6.79 14.92 -2.73
N VAL A 40 6.45 14.24 -1.63
CA VAL A 40 7.21 14.38 -0.37
C VAL A 40 8.36 13.39 -0.27
N LEU A 41 8.16 12.12 -0.63
CA LEU A 41 9.18 11.08 -0.44
C LEU A 41 10.14 10.98 -1.62
N ILE A 42 9.66 11.18 -2.85
CA ILE A 42 10.46 11.03 -4.07
C ILE A 42 11.07 12.38 -4.46
N HIS A 43 10.24 13.40 -4.67
CA HIS A 43 10.70 14.75 -5.02
C HIS A 43 11.20 15.56 -3.83
N SER A 44 11.18 15.00 -2.62
CA SER A 44 11.72 15.63 -1.41
C SER A 44 11.09 17.00 -1.10
N GLN A 45 9.85 17.25 -1.55
CA GLN A 45 9.18 18.52 -1.29
C GLN A 45 8.88 18.66 0.22
N PRO A 46 9.14 19.84 0.82
CA PRO A 46 8.82 20.06 2.22
C PRO A 46 7.31 19.92 2.46
N THR A 47 6.92 19.18 3.51
CA THR A 47 5.50 19.05 3.90
C THR A 47 4.79 20.39 4.13
N ALA A 48 5.54 21.44 4.50
CA ALA A 48 5.01 22.79 4.62
C ALA A 48 4.66 23.41 3.25
N ALA A 49 5.47 23.16 2.22
CA ALA A 49 5.20 23.65 0.87
C ALA A 49 3.98 22.93 0.28
N VAL A 50 3.93 21.60 0.40
CA VAL A 50 2.77 20.80 -0.06
C VAL A 50 1.50 21.19 0.70
N GLY A 51 1.60 21.44 2.01
CA GLY A 51 0.47 21.93 2.82
C GLY A 51 -0.10 23.24 2.32
N ARG A 52 0.74 24.20 1.94
CA ARG A 52 0.29 25.46 1.33
C ARG A 52 -0.39 25.24 -0.01
N MET A 53 0.16 24.38 -0.87
CA MET A 53 -0.44 24.07 -2.18
C MET A 53 -1.82 23.40 -2.06
N MET A 54 -1.98 22.50 -1.09
CA MET A 54 -3.23 21.76 -0.87
C MET A 54 -4.22 22.47 0.07
N ASN A 55 -3.83 23.61 0.65
CA ASN A 55 -4.55 24.28 1.74
C ASN A 55 -4.84 23.34 2.94
N VAL A 56 -3.83 22.55 3.35
CA VAL A 56 -3.92 21.58 4.45
C VAL A 56 -2.80 21.83 5.47
N ASP A 57 -3.09 21.69 6.76
CA ASP A 57 -2.07 21.78 7.82
C ASP A 57 -0.90 20.81 7.55
N PRO A 58 0.36 21.30 7.51
CA PRO A 58 1.54 20.45 7.36
C PRO A 58 1.62 19.30 8.37
N ARG A 59 1.07 19.46 9.59
CA ARG A 59 1.00 18.37 10.57
C ARG A 59 0.05 17.26 10.12
N ALA A 60 -1.08 17.60 9.52
CA ALA A 60 -2.02 16.63 8.96
C ALA A 60 -1.39 15.84 7.81
N ILE A 61 -0.61 16.51 6.94
CA ILE A 61 0.17 15.85 5.89
C ILE A 61 1.17 14.84 6.48
N ARG A 62 1.95 15.23 7.49
CA ARG A 62 2.90 14.30 8.14
C ARG A 62 2.20 13.09 8.75
N LYS A 63 1.04 13.29 9.39
CA LYS A 63 0.21 12.21 9.94
C LYS A 63 -0.31 11.29 8.82
N ARG A 64 -0.80 11.85 7.71
CA ARG A 64 -1.25 11.09 6.52
C ARG A 64 -0.11 10.25 5.95
N LEU A 65 1.05 10.86 5.67
CA LEU A 65 2.25 10.16 5.20
C LEU A 65 2.73 9.07 6.16
N HIS A 66 2.62 9.27 7.47
CA HIS A 66 2.97 8.23 8.44
C HIS A 66 2.04 7.02 8.35
N ARG A 67 0.72 7.25 8.25
CA ARG A 67 -0.26 6.18 8.03
C ARG A 67 -0.02 5.46 6.70
N LEU A 68 0.23 6.19 5.62
CA LEU A 68 0.55 5.62 4.30
C LEU A 68 1.84 4.79 4.33
N GLY A 69 2.90 5.29 4.96
CA GLY A 69 4.16 4.55 5.10
C GLY A 69 3.98 3.24 5.87
N ARG A 70 3.22 3.25 6.99
CA ARG A 70 2.87 2.03 7.73
C ARG A 70 1.98 1.09 6.92
N HIS A 71 1.07 1.62 6.13
CA HIS A 71 0.17 0.84 5.28
C HIS A 71 0.95 0.12 4.15
N MET A 72 1.77 0.85 3.39
CA MET A 72 2.61 0.32 2.30
C MET A 72 3.68 -0.69 2.76
N THR A 73 4.02 -0.68 4.06
CA THR A 73 4.95 -1.63 4.67
C THR A 73 4.23 -2.75 5.43
N SER A 74 2.90 -2.69 5.55
CA SER A 74 2.12 -3.71 6.22
C SER A 74 2.17 -5.02 5.44
N ARG A 75 2.17 -6.14 6.19
CA ARG A 75 2.15 -7.47 5.59
C ARG A 75 0.95 -7.66 4.66
N ARG A 76 -0.24 -7.20 5.05
CA ARG A 76 -1.47 -7.29 4.24
C ARG A 76 -1.32 -6.60 2.89
N PHE A 77 -0.77 -5.38 2.88
CA PHE A 77 -0.48 -4.66 1.64
C PHE A 77 0.50 -5.45 0.77
N LEU A 78 1.65 -5.83 1.33
CA LEU A 78 2.70 -6.51 0.57
C LEU A 78 2.26 -7.86 0.02
N ASP A 79 1.51 -8.64 0.79
CA ASP A 79 0.97 -9.93 0.35
C ASP A 79 -0.05 -9.73 -0.77
N ALA A 80 -0.93 -8.73 -0.67
CA ALA A 80 -1.87 -8.38 -1.74
C ALA A 80 -1.15 -7.95 -3.02
N VAL A 81 -0.22 -6.99 -2.96
CA VAL A 81 0.56 -6.52 -4.13
C VAL A 81 1.25 -7.68 -4.84
N ARG A 82 1.83 -8.61 -4.08
CA ARG A 82 2.50 -9.80 -4.61
C ARG A 82 1.56 -10.79 -5.27
N ALA A 83 0.30 -10.82 -4.87
CA ALA A 83 -0.72 -11.73 -5.39
C ALA A 83 -1.47 -11.17 -6.60
N LEU A 84 -1.51 -9.83 -6.77
CA LEU A 84 -2.27 -9.18 -7.86
C LEU A 84 -2.08 -9.80 -9.25
N PRO A 85 -0.86 -10.13 -9.72
CA PRO A 85 -0.66 -10.71 -11.06
C PRO A 85 -1.23 -12.12 -11.24
N TYR A 86 -1.60 -12.79 -10.15
CA TYR A 86 -2.10 -14.16 -10.14
C TYR A 86 -3.60 -14.26 -9.85
N LEU A 87 -4.23 -13.13 -9.51
CA LEU A 87 -5.67 -13.06 -9.29
C LEU A 87 -6.40 -12.84 -10.62
N SER A 88 -7.65 -13.28 -10.70
CA SER A 88 -8.55 -12.85 -11.77
C SER A 88 -8.75 -11.33 -11.71
N GLU A 89 -9.07 -10.70 -12.85
CA GLU A 89 -9.16 -9.23 -12.96
C GLU A 89 -10.09 -8.61 -11.90
N GLU A 90 -11.30 -9.18 -11.73
CA GLU A 90 -12.27 -8.73 -10.72
C GLU A 90 -11.72 -8.82 -9.28
N LYS A 91 -11.01 -9.90 -8.95
CA LYS A 91 -10.43 -10.11 -7.62
C LYS A 91 -9.22 -9.22 -7.39
N ALA A 92 -8.41 -9.03 -8.43
CA ALA A 92 -7.28 -8.11 -8.40
C ALA A 92 -7.77 -6.68 -8.15
N GLU A 93 -8.89 -6.28 -8.78
CA GLU A 93 -9.48 -4.97 -8.56
C GLU A 93 -10.04 -4.81 -7.14
N LEU A 94 -10.81 -5.79 -6.65
CA LEU A 94 -11.29 -5.77 -5.28
C LEU A 94 -10.12 -5.73 -4.27
N ALA A 95 -9.05 -6.48 -4.53
CA ALA A 95 -7.85 -6.47 -3.72
C ALA A 95 -7.11 -5.12 -3.75
N ARG A 96 -7.03 -4.47 -4.91
CA ARG A 96 -6.48 -3.10 -5.05
C ARG A 96 -7.28 -2.11 -4.23
N LEU A 97 -8.59 -2.05 -4.41
CA LEU A 97 -9.45 -1.09 -3.71
C LEU A 97 -9.40 -1.30 -2.18
N HIS A 98 -9.46 -2.55 -1.70
CA HIS A 98 -9.49 -2.81 -0.27
C HIS A 98 -8.11 -2.78 0.38
N PHE A 99 -7.19 -3.63 -0.07
CA PHE A 99 -5.90 -3.83 0.60
C PHE A 99 -4.86 -2.78 0.22
N CYS A 100 -4.89 -2.25 -1.00
CA CYS A 100 -3.92 -1.24 -1.44
C CYS A 100 -4.41 0.17 -1.15
N GLN A 101 -5.64 0.51 -1.54
CA GLN A 101 -6.21 1.84 -1.38
C GLN A 101 -6.94 2.05 -0.04
N GLY A 102 -7.04 1.02 0.80
CA GLY A 102 -7.65 1.13 2.14
C GLY A 102 -9.13 1.49 2.11
N MET A 103 -9.87 1.16 1.04
CA MET A 103 -11.30 1.45 0.94
C MET A 103 -12.09 0.60 1.95
N ALA A 104 -12.98 1.26 2.69
CA ALA A 104 -13.82 0.59 3.67
C ALA A 104 -14.84 -0.32 2.98
N GLN A 105 -15.25 -1.41 3.65
CA GLN A 105 -16.23 -2.36 3.09
C GLN A 105 -17.54 -1.70 2.67
N ARG A 106 -18.01 -0.71 3.44
CA ARG A 106 -19.21 0.08 3.11
C ARG A 106 -19.05 0.86 1.80
N GLN A 107 -17.90 1.51 1.61
CA GLN A 107 -17.61 2.25 0.38
C GLN A 107 -17.48 1.30 -0.82
N LEU A 108 -16.92 0.10 -0.62
CA LEU A 108 -16.86 -0.93 -1.65
C LEU A 108 -18.26 -1.43 -2.02
N ALA A 109 -19.12 -1.67 -1.03
CA ALA A 109 -20.49 -2.12 -1.21
C ALA A 109 -21.29 -1.11 -2.05
N GLU A 110 -21.20 0.17 -1.69
CA GLU A 110 -21.81 1.27 -2.45
C GLU A 110 -21.25 1.35 -3.88
N ARG A 111 -19.92 1.33 -4.03
CA ARG A 111 -19.26 1.45 -5.34
C ARG A 111 -19.58 0.30 -6.29
N LEU A 112 -19.73 -0.92 -5.77
CA LEU A 112 -19.94 -2.13 -6.56
C LEU A 112 -21.42 -2.53 -6.64
N GLY A 113 -22.34 -1.78 -6.02
CA GLY A 113 -23.76 -2.11 -5.99
C GLY A 113 -24.07 -3.42 -5.26
N MET A 114 -23.24 -3.80 -4.27
CA MET A 114 -23.35 -5.04 -3.52
C MET A 114 -23.80 -4.79 -2.09
N SER A 115 -24.38 -5.79 -1.43
CA SER A 115 -24.63 -5.71 0.01
C SER A 115 -23.31 -5.80 0.81
N ASN A 116 -23.27 -5.18 1.98
CA ASN A 116 -22.12 -5.29 2.90
C ASN A 116 -21.75 -6.75 3.22
N HIS A 117 -22.75 -7.63 3.35
CA HIS A 117 -22.52 -9.05 3.60
C HIS A 117 -21.86 -9.75 2.39
N ALA A 118 -22.29 -9.43 1.18
CA ALA A 118 -21.70 -9.97 -0.04
C ALA A 118 -20.23 -9.51 -0.18
N ILE A 119 -19.94 -8.22 0.01
CA ILE A 119 -18.55 -7.70 0.00
C ILE A 119 -17.68 -8.39 1.04
N ARG A 120 -18.19 -8.58 2.26
CA ARG A 120 -17.44 -9.29 3.31
C ARG A 120 -17.07 -10.71 2.85
N ARG A 121 -18.02 -11.47 2.29
CA ARG A 121 -17.75 -12.82 1.80
C ARG A 121 -16.74 -12.84 0.65
N GLU A 122 -16.81 -11.89 -0.27
CA GLU A 122 -15.82 -11.81 -1.35
C GLU A 122 -14.42 -11.43 -0.83
N LEU A 123 -14.32 -10.48 0.10
CA LEU A 123 -13.04 -10.14 0.72
C LEU A 123 -12.43 -11.30 1.50
N ASP A 124 -13.25 -12.11 2.17
CA ASP A 124 -12.79 -13.32 2.86
C ASP A 124 -12.21 -14.34 1.86
N ARG A 125 -12.87 -14.54 0.70
CA ARG A 125 -12.37 -15.41 -0.38
C ARG A 125 -11.06 -14.88 -0.98
N VAL A 126 -11.01 -13.60 -1.33
CA VAL A 126 -9.80 -12.96 -1.89
C VAL A 126 -8.65 -13.02 -0.89
N SER A 127 -8.91 -12.79 0.40
CA SER A 127 -7.89 -12.92 1.45
C SER A 127 -7.35 -14.35 1.58
N ALA A 128 -8.23 -15.36 1.45
CA ALA A 128 -7.82 -16.76 1.48
C ALA A 128 -6.93 -17.11 0.27
N GLU A 129 -7.27 -16.59 -0.92
CA GLU A 129 -6.52 -16.81 -2.16
C GLU A 129 -5.16 -16.12 -2.15
N ILE A 130 -5.09 -14.84 -1.71
CA ILE A 130 -3.83 -14.13 -1.47
C ILE A 130 -2.93 -14.94 -0.53
N SER A 131 -3.52 -15.48 0.56
CA SER A 131 -2.78 -16.30 1.52
C SER A 131 -2.27 -17.60 0.91
N ALA A 132 -3.07 -18.26 0.06
CA ALA A 132 -2.68 -19.48 -0.65
C ALA A 132 -1.54 -19.21 -1.63
N ILE A 133 -1.62 -18.14 -2.43
CA ILE A 133 -0.56 -17.68 -3.34
C ILE A 133 0.72 -17.39 -2.56
N GLY A 134 0.60 -16.69 -1.43
CA GLY A 134 1.73 -16.44 -0.52
C GLY A 134 2.43 -17.73 -0.09
N ARG A 135 1.67 -18.74 0.36
CA ARG A 135 2.22 -20.05 0.76
C ARG A 135 2.91 -20.78 -0.38
N MET A 136 2.29 -20.83 -1.57
CA MET A 136 2.89 -21.48 -2.75
C MET A 136 4.22 -20.85 -3.15
N ARG A 137 4.33 -19.52 -3.05
CA ARG A 137 5.59 -18.82 -3.33
C ARG A 137 6.67 -19.09 -2.29
N HIS A 138 6.28 -19.31 -1.03
CA HIS A 138 7.22 -19.68 0.03
C HIS A 138 7.69 -21.13 -0.08
N SER A 139 6.82 -22.08 -0.49
CA SER A 139 7.21 -23.48 -0.68
C SER A 139 8.17 -23.67 -1.85
N VAL A 140 8.01 -22.90 -2.94
CA VAL A 140 8.94 -22.94 -4.09
C VAL A 140 10.32 -22.36 -3.76
N ARG A 141 10.41 -21.48 -2.75
CA ARG A 141 11.68 -20.85 -2.32
C ARG A 141 12.40 -21.60 -1.19
N ALA A 142 11.81 -22.65 -0.62
CA ALA A 142 12.50 -23.46 0.37
C ALA A 142 13.70 -24.14 -0.32
N PRO A 143 14.95 -23.96 0.16
CA PRO A 143 16.10 -24.61 -0.43
C PRO A 143 15.92 -26.12 -0.32
N VAL A 144 16.00 -26.80 -1.46
CA VAL A 144 16.23 -28.24 -1.51
C VAL A 144 17.64 -28.46 -0.94
N GLY A 145 17.73 -28.85 0.34
CA GLY A 145 18.98 -29.17 1.03
C GLY A 145 18.97 -28.70 2.49
N ARG A 146 19.23 -29.55 3.49
CA ARG A 146 20.24 -30.61 3.53
C ARG A 146 19.71 -31.87 4.22
N ALA A 147 19.96 -33.01 3.58
CA ALA A 147 20.14 -34.30 4.27
C ALA A 147 21.53 -34.34 4.92
#